data_AF-A0A2T7MVT6-F1
#
_entry.id   AF-A0A2T7MVT6-F1
#
_cell.length_a   1.000
_cell.length_b   1.000
_cell.length_c   1.000
_cell.angle_alpha   90.00
_cell.angle_beta   90.00
_cell.angle_gamma   90.00
#
_symmetry.space_group_name_H-M   'P 1'
#
loop_
_entity.id
_entity.type
_entity.pdbx_description
1 polymer ?
#
loop_
_entity_poly.entity_id
_entity_poly.type
_entity_poly.pdbx_seq_one_letter_code
_entity_poly.pdbx_strand_id
1 'polypeptide(L)'
;MGESIVSGMHDDDSERPTWNIGSVARRTGLPVKVIRHWSDVGLVQPVERTSAGYRRYDAASVARLQLARTLRELGMGLGEIRAALDREDSLPDVAAAHVEALEEQIRRLRTHQAVLRAVTHRTTHEGLALMTRTARMSPDERRALIQEFLAETLGDLDVPYFRDGLIAAGADLPERPTDDQTDAWLELGELIAGDRLRPAMRRTAQYAAAHERTEEDAVAAQEMVELTATWTARVREAIDAGTVPDSPAADPVVAGIVAAWLPSRANTRAGLSADGVEARGHLLEQLTAASEPDVERFWQLLCVLGGRPAPPGLAEAGDWLATALRANPAPGARAARLGALYRNGSDPWPHGVLDSCARVQDTVALLVRTASPAHFAIPTPCEGWTVRGLLDHLVWENTLWGSLAQGAPPTGGHTDNHLGGDHAAAFDKAAGEALTAFRQPGMLERSFGPAPGRRVVEQLVIELLVHGWDLAVALGHDRDLLPDLARTALPVVREIYDDLPRTPGGSFAPPQPVPEGAPALDHLAGYLGRRPPR
;
A
#
# COMPACT_ATOMS: atom_id res chain seq x y z
N MET A 1 -29.49 -30.01 97.40
CA MET A 1 -30.86 -30.06 97.93
C MET A 1 -31.41 -28.66 97.82
N GLY A 2 -32.48 -28.31 97.12
CA GLY A 2 -33.53 -28.99 96.36
C GLY A 2 -34.17 -27.92 95.45
N GLU A 3 -34.52 -28.26 94.21
CA GLU A 3 -35.91 -28.31 93.70
C GLU A 3 -36.66 -26.96 93.80
N SER A 4 -36.79 -26.18 92.71
CA SER A 4 -37.78 -26.30 91.61
C SER A 4 -39.23 -26.08 92.14
N ILE A 5 -40.01 -25.09 91.70
CA ILE A 5 -40.88 -25.18 90.49
C ILE A 5 -41.68 -23.85 90.28
N VAL A 6 -41.65 -23.35 89.04
CA VAL A 6 -42.73 -22.75 88.19
C VAL A 6 -43.34 -21.37 88.48
N SER A 7 -43.17 -20.43 87.54
CA SER A 7 -44.19 -20.00 86.55
C SER A 7 -43.94 -18.58 86.05
N GLY A 8 -44.04 -18.33 84.73
CA GLY A 8 -44.05 -16.96 84.21
C GLY A 8 -43.68 -16.83 82.74
N MET A 9 -44.60 -17.25 81.86
CA MET A 9 -44.68 -16.89 80.44
C MET A 9 -44.68 -15.37 80.27
N HIS A 10 -43.85 -14.82 79.37
CA HIS A 10 -44.15 -13.62 78.56
C HIS A 10 -43.44 -13.79 77.21
N ASP A 11 -44.24 -13.90 76.15
CA ASP A 11 -43.85 -13.75 74.76
C ASP A 11 -43.23 -12.36 74.56
N ASP A 12 -41.94 -12.31 74.18
CA ASP A 12 -41.29 -11.13 73.62
C ASP A 12 -40.99 -11.43 72.14
N ASP A 13 -42.02 -11.25 71.31
CA ASP A 13 -41.87 -11.28 69.86
C ASP A 13 -41.18 -9.96 69.45
N SER A 14 -39.85 -9.99 69.47
CA SER A 14 -38.97 -8.87 69.16
C SER A 14 -39.44 -8.10 67.90
N GLU A 15 -39.90 -6.85 68.07
CA GLU A 15 -40.29 -5.97 66.96
C GLU A 15 -39.10 -5.80 65.99
N ARG A 16 -39.20 -6.40 64.80
CA ARG A 16 -38.21 -6.18 63.73
C ARG A 16 -38.22 -4.69 63.36
N PRO A 17 -37.07 -3.99 63.36
CA PRO A 17 -37.05 -2.55 63.15
C PRO A 17 -37.61 -2.17 61.77
N THR A 18 -38.65 -1.31 61.74
CA THR A 18 -39.25 -0.80 60.50
C THR A 18 -38.82 0.65 60.22
N TRP A 19 -38.49 0.94 58.96
CA TRP A 19 -38.01 2.25 58.51
C TRP A 19 -39.07 2.99 57.69
N ASN A 20 -39.13 4.31 57.88
CA ASN A 20 -39.89 5.18 56.98
C ASN A 20 -39.19 5.30 55.62
N ILE A 21 -39.94 5.73 54.60
CA ILE A 21 -39.44 5.83 53.23
C ILE A 21 -38.19 6.73 53.07
N GLY A 22 -38.03 7.76 53.90
CA GLY A 22 -36.83 8.62 53.88
C GLY A 22 -35.58 7.90 54.41
N SER A 23 -35.75 7.08 55.44
CA SER A 23 -34.68 6.22 55.96
C SER A 23 -34.34 5.08 54.98
N VAL A 24 -35.33 4.52 54.29
CA VAL A 24 -35.09 3.55 53.19
C VAL A 24 -34.36 4.20 52.02
N ALA A 25 -34.73 5.43 51.62
CA ALA A 25 -34.04 6.16 50.57
C ALA A 25 -32.55 6.36 50.87
N ARG A 26 -32.20 6.73 52.11
CA ARG A 26 -30.79 6.84 52.53
C ARG A 26 -30.05 5.50 52.50
N ARG A 27 -30.71 4.40 52.86
CA ARG A 27 -30.10 3.05 52.93
C ARG A 27 -29.95 2.37 51.57
N THR A 28 -30.85 2.66 50.64
CA THR A 28 -30.89 2.06 49.29
C THR A 28 -30.23 2.97 48.24
N GLY A 29 -30.05 4.26 48.55
CA GLY A 29 -29.62 5.29 47.61
C GLY A 29 -30.64 5.61 46.52
N LEU A 30 -31.86 5.06 46.59
CA LEU A 30 -32.92 5.34 45.64
C LEU A 30 -33.66 6.64 46.02
N PRO A 31 -34.03 7.50 45.05
CA PRO A 31 -34.90 8.64 45.33
C PRO A 31 -36.23 8.18 45.92
N VAL A 32 -36.77 8.93 46.88
CA VAL A 32 -38.09 8.65 47.51
C VAL A 32 -39.18 8.45 46.46
N LYS A 33 -39.15 9.21 45.36
CA LYS A 33 -40.10 9.08 44.24
C LYS A 33 -40.02 7.71 43.55
N VAL A 34 -38.81 7.16 43.39
CA VAL A 34 -38.60 5.82 42.79
C VAL A 34 -39.11 4.74 43.73
N ILE A 35 -38.81 4.82 45.04
CA ILE A 35 -39.33 3.87 46.04
C ILE A 35 -40.86 3.91 46.10
N ARG A 36 -41.47 5.09 46.02
CA ARG A 36 -42.95 5.22 45.94
C ARG A 36 -43.48 4.53 44.69
N HIS A 37 -42.92 4.85 43.52
CA HIS A 37 -43.34 4.24 42.26
C HIS A 37 -43.19 2.72 42.29
N TRP A 38 -42.07 2.19 42.76
CA TRP A 38 -41.81 0.76 42.89
C TRP A 38 -42.75 0.09 43.89
N SER A 39 -43.13 0.79 44.96
CA SER A 39 -44.17 0.31 45.86
C SER A 39 -45.55 0.31 45.21
N ASP A 40 -45.89 1.34 44.43
CA ASP A 40 -47.19 1.47 43.76
C ASP A 40 -47.37 0.40 42.66
N VAL A 41 -46.31 0.03 41.94
CA VAL A 41 -46.33 -1.05 40.93
C VAL A 41 -46.12 -2.44 41.53
N GLY A 42 -46.04 -2.54 42.86
CA GLY A 42 -45.98 -3.80 43.58
C GLY A 42 -44.62 -4.50 43.59
N LEU A 43 -43.54 -3.81 43.20
CA LEU A 43 -42.18 -4.35 43.24
C LEU A 43 -41.68 -4.53 44.68
N VAL A 44 -42.15 -3.71 45.62
CA VAL A 44 -41.93 -3.86 47.07
C VAL A 44 -43.20 -3.48 47.83
N GLN A 45 -43.61 -4.29 48.80
CA GLN A 45 -44.77 -3.99 49.63
C GLN A 45 -44.34 -3.42 50.99
N PRO A 46 -44.97 -2.34 51.48
CA PRO A 46 -44.73 -1.87 52.83
C PRO A 46 -45.31 -2.88 53.84
N VAL A 47 -44.56 -3.20 54.89
CA VAL A 47 -44.96 -4.17 55.92
C VAL A 47 -46.10 -3.64 56.78
N GLU A 48 -46.15 -2.32 56.97
CA GLU A 48 -47.21 -1.64 57.69
C GLU A 48 -47.40 -0.21 57.19
N ARG A 49 -48.51 0.41 57.59
CA ARG A 49 -48.73 1.85 57.46
C ARG A 49 -48.97 2.42 58.85
N THR A 50 -48.37 3.58 59.14
CA THR A 50 -48.64 4.28 60.39
C THR A 50 -50.09 4.76 60.45
N SER A 51 -50.59 5.11 61.64
CA SER A 51 -51.93 5.71 61.84
C SER A 51 -52.17 6.98 61.02
N ALA A 52 -51.09 7.70 60.67
CA ALA A 52 -51.10 8.87 59.78
C ALA A 52 -50.93 8.51 58.28
N GLY A 53 -50.93 7.23 57.91
CA GLY A 53 -50.89 6.74 56.52
C GLY A 53 -49.50 6.56 55.90
N TYR A 54 -48.41 6.71 56.66
CA TYR A 54 -47.04 6.61 56.11
C TYR A 54 -46.59 5.15 55.97
N ARG A 55 -46.01 4.80 54.81
CA ARG A 55 -45.43 3.48 54.53
C ARG A 55 -44.19 3.19 55.40
N ARG A 56 -44.13 1.99 55.96
CA ARG A 56 -42.98 1.44 56.69
C ARG A 56 -42.46 0.17 56.02
N TYR A 57 -41.15 -0.01 56.03
CA TYR A 57 -40.46 -1.10 55.36
C TYR A 57 -39.49 -1.78 56.31
N ASP A 58 -39.42 -3.09 56.26
CA ASP A 58 -38.50 -3.90 57.06
C ASP A 58 -37.17 -4.15 56.33
N ALA A 59 -36.32 -5.00 56.91
CA ALA A 59 -35.00 -5.29 56.34
C ALA A 59 -35.09 -6.05 55.00
N ALA A 60 -36.06 -6.96 54.86
CA ALA A 60 -36.30 -7.68 53.62
C ALA A 60 -36.71 -6.74 52.49
N SER A 61 -37.56 -5.75 52.78
CA SER A 61 -37.95 -4.70 51.83
C SER A 61 -36.74 -3.86 51.36
N VAL A 62 -35.82 -3.53 52.27
CA VAL A 62 -34.59 -2.79 51.94
C VAL A 62 -33.67 -3.63 51.05
N ALA A 63 -33.45 -4.91 51.39
CA ALA A 63 -32.63 -5.82 50.58
C ALA A 63 -33.23 -6.03 49.18
N ARG A 64 -34.55 -6.20 49.10
CA ARG A 64 -35.29 -6.33 47.83
C ARG A 64 -35.15 -5.07 46.96
N LEU A 65 -35.23 -3.88 47.56
CA LEU A 65 -35.02 -2.61 46.86
C LEU A 65 -33.57 -2.43 46.36
N GLN A 66 -32.58 -2.87 47.15
CA GLN A 66 -31.17 -2.85 46.74
C GLN A 66 -30.92 -3.79 45.56
N LEU A 67 -31.45 -5.01 45.60
CA LEU A 67 -31.33 -5.97 44.49
C LEU A 67 -32.08 -5.48 43.23
N ALA A 68 -33.30 -4.97 43.39
CA ALA A 68 -34.06 -4.37 42.29
C ALA A 68 -33.30 -3.22 41.60
N ARG A 69 -32.59 -2.40 42.38
CA ARG A 69 -31.72 -1.34 41.87
C ARG A 69 -30.58 -1.90 41.05
N THR A 70 -29.84 -2.87 41.58
CA THR A 70 -28.72 -3.51 40.86
C THR A 70 -29.18 -4.10 39.52
N LEU A 71 -30.31 -4.82 39.50
CA LEU A 71 -30.83 -5.42 38.28
C LEU A 71 -31.30 -4.37 37.26
N ARG A 72 -31.83 -3.24 37.75
CA ARG A 72 -32.21 -2.10 36.89
C ARG A 72 -30.99 -1.39 36.29
N GLU A 73 -29.92 -1.24 37.07
CA GLU A 73 -28.63 -0.70 36.60
C GLU A 73 -28.00 -1.62 35.54
N LEU A 74 -28.25 -2.93 35.62
CA LEU A 74 -27.84 -3.93 34.62
C LEU A 74 -28.76 -3.98 33.37
N GLY A 75 -29.75 -3.10 33.26
CA GLY A 75 -30.59 -2.95 32.06
C GLY A 75 -31.91 -3.72 32.08
N MET A 76 -32.21 -4.49 33.13
CA MET A 76 -33.46 -5.25 33.18
C MET A 76 -34.71 -4.35 33.29
N GLY A 77 -35.79 -4.79 32.66
CA GLY A 77 -37.12 -4.17 32.76
C GLY A 77 -37.76 -4.39 34.13
N LEU A 78 -38.61 -3.47 34.59
CA LEU A 78 -39.31 -3.60 35.89
C LEU A 78 -40.23 -4.85 35.98
N GLY A 79 -40.67 -5.38 34.83
CA GLY A 79 -41.41 -6.65 34.76
C GLY A 79 -40.54 -7.86 35.06
N GLU A 80 -39.35 -7.92 34.46
CA GLU A 80 -38.36 -9.01 34.65
C GLU A 80 -37.82 -9.00 36.08
N ILE A 81 -37.49 -7.81 36.60
CA ILE A 81 -37.01 -7.63 37.97
C ILE A 81 -38.05 -8.14 38.98
N ARG A 82 -39.34 -7.86 38.75
CA ARG A 82 -40.41 -8.35 39.61
C ARG A 82 -40.53 -9.88 39.56
N ALA A 83 -40.54 -10.46 38.37
CA ALA A 83 -40.59 -11.92 38.20
C ALA A 83 -39.41 -12.62 38.91
N ALA A 84 -38.19 -12.07 38.75
CA ALA A 84 -36.97 -12.57 39.38
C ALA A 84 -36.99 -12.48 40.91
N LEU A 85 -37.54 -11.39 41.45
CA LEU A 85 -37.62 -11.17 42.89
C LEU A 85 -38.78 -11.93 43.55
N ASP A 86 -39.84 -12.27 42.81
CA ASP A 86 -41.00 -13.00 43.35
C ASP A 86 -40.74 -14.52 43.47
N ARG A 87 -39.68 -15.04 42.85
CA ARG A 87 -39.27 -16.46 42.95
C ARG A 87 -37.75 -16.53 43.13
N GLU A 88 -37.27 -16.89 44.32
CA GLU A 88 -35.83 -16.93 44.64
C GLU A 88 -35.00 -17.78 43.65
N ASP A 89 -35.55 -18.90 43.16
CA ASP A 89 -34.86 -19.77 42.19
C ASP A 89 -34.81 -19.21 40.75
N SER A 90 -35.56 -18.14 40.45
CA SER A 90 -35.71 -17.63 39.08
C SER A 90 -34.69 -16.55 38.69
N LEU A 91 -33.95 -15.99 39.65
CA LEU A 91 -32.99 -14.93 39.37
C LEU A 91 -31.85 -15.38 38.43
N PRO A 92 -31.21 -16.55 38.62
CA PRO A 92 -30.22 -17.07 37.68
C PRO A 92 -30.80 -17.30 36.27
N ASP A 93 -32.01 -17.85 36.18
CA ASP A 93 -32.68 -18.14 34.91
C ASP A 93 -33.03 -16.86 34.14
N VAL A 94 -33.55 -15.84 34.84
CA VAL A 94 -33.87 -14.52 34.25
C VAL A 94 -32.58 -13.80 33.83
N ALA A 95 -31.52 -13.88 34.63
CA ALA A 95 -30.22 -13.30 34.28
C ALA A 95 -29.60 -14.00 33.06
N ALA A 96 -29.64 -15.33 33.00
CA ALA A 96 -29.14 -16.11 31.85
C ALA A 96 -29.89 -15.76 30.56
N ALA A 97 -31.24 -15.73 30.61
CA ALA A 97 -32.05 -15.34 29.46
C ALA A 97 -31.76 -13.90 28.99
N HIS A 98 -31.48 -12.97 29.92
CA HIS A 98 -31.11 -11.60 29.57
C HIS A 98 -29.71 -11.49 28.96
N VAL A 99 -28.75 -12.29 29.44
CA VAL A 99 -27.42 -12.41 28.82
C VAL A 99 -27.54 -12.92 27.38
N GLU A 100 -28.30 -13.99 27.15
CA GLU A 100 -28.53 -14.53 25.80
C GLU A 100 -29.18 -13.49 24.86
N ALA A 101 -30.17 -12.74 25.36
CA ALA A 101 -30.83 -11.69 24.59
C ALA A 101 -29.89 -10.52 24.22
N LEU A 102 -29.01 -10.12 25.15
CA LEU A 102 -27.99 -9.09 24.91
C LEU A 102 -26.94 -9.59 23.92
N GLU A 103 -26.49 -10.83 24.02
CA GLU A 103 -25.56 -11.44 23.07
C GLU A 103 -26.15 -11.48 21.65
N GLU A 104 -27.43 -11.82 21.51
CA GLU A 104 -28.16 -11.76 20.24
C GLU A 104 -28.22 -10.32 19.69
N GLN A 105 -28.51 -9.33 20.54
CA GLN A 105 -28.54 -7.93 20.14
C GLN A 105 -27.17 -7.43 19.69
N ILE A 106 -26.11 -7.80 20.39
CA ILE A 106 -24.73 -7.49 20.02
C ILE A 106 -24.39 -8.10 18.66
N ARG A 107 -24.78 -9.36 18.39
CA ARG A 107 -24.54 -10.03 17.11
C ARG A 107 -25.24 -9.32 15.94
N ARG A 108 -26.49 -8.87 16.14
CA ARG A 108 -27.25 -8.09 15.15
C ARG A 108 -26.60 -6.73 14.87
N LEU A 109 -26.25 -5.98 15.91
CA LEU A 109 -25.62 -4.66 15.77
C LEU A 109 -24.28 -4.74 15.04
N ARG A 110 -23.47 -5.77 15.32
CA ARG A 110 -22.23 -6.04 14.59
C ARG A 110 -22.46 -6.34 13.12
N THR A 111 -23.47 -7.14 12.80
CA THR A 111 -23.83 -7.42 11.41
C THR A 111 -24.19 -6.13 10.66
N HIS A 112 -24.97 -5.24 11.28
CA HIS A 112 -25.29 -3.94 10.69
C HIS A 112 -24.05 -3.07 10.48
N GLN A 113 -23.15 -3.00 11.47
CA GLN A 113 -21.90 -2.24 11.37
C GLN A 113 -21.03 -2.72 10.22
N ALA A 114 -20.87 -4.04 10.07
CA ALA A 114 -20.11 -4.64 8.98
C ALA A 114 -20.67 -4.29 7.59
N VAL A 115 -22.00 -4.41 7.43
CA VAL A 115 -22.68 -4.05 6.17
C VAL A 115 -22.49 -2.57 5.82
N LEU A 116 -22.65 -1.67 6.81
CA LEU A 116 -22.48 -0.24 6.58
C LEU A 116 -21.05 0.13 6.21
N ARG A 117 -20.04 -0.53 6.80
CA ARG A 117 -18.63 -0.33 6.41
C ARG A 117 -18.34 -0.81 4.99
N ALA A 118 -18.83 -1.99 4.61
CA ALA A 118 -18.65 -2.50 3.25
C ALA A 118 -19.20 -1.54 2.19
N VAL A 119 -20.35 -0.92 2.45
CA VAL A 119 -20.98 0.09 1.56
C VAL A 119 -20.12 1.35 1.44
N THR A 120 -19.43 1.79 2.50
CA THR A 120 -18.54 2.96 2.43
C THR A 120 -17.27 2.74 1.62
N HIS A 121 -16.83 1.49 1.43
CA HIS A 121 -15.59 1.14 0.70
C HIS A 121 -15.77 0.88 -0.80
N ARG A 122 -16.95 1.11 -1.40
CA ARG A 122 -17.24 0.81 -2.83
C ARG A 122 -16.94 -0.65 -3.23
N THR A 123 -17.27 -1.59 -2.36
CA THR A 123 -16.99 -3.02 -2.55
C THR A 123 -17.85 -3.66 -3.64
N THR A 124 -17.35 -4.73 -4.25
CA THR A 124 -18.10 -5.55 -5.22
C THR A 124 -19.24 -6.35 -4.56
N HIS A 125 -20.20 -6.84 -5.34
CA HIS A 125 -21.29 -7.70 -4.82
C HIS A 125 -20.76 -8.97 -4.15
N GLU A 126 -19.65 -9.53 -4.64
CA GLU A 126 -18.98 -10.71 -4.07
C GLU A 126 -18.23 -10.36 -2.77
N GLY A 127 -17.54 -9.21 -2.73
CA GLY A 127 -16.93 -8.68 -1.50
C GLY A 127 -17.95 -8.45 -0.38
N LEU A 128 -19.13 -7.93 -0.72
CA LEU A 128 -20.25 -7.75 0.22
C LEU A 128 -20.81 -9.09 0.73
N ALA A 129 -20.93 -10.09 -0.15
CA ALA A 129 -21.41 -11.42 0.21
C ALA A 129 -20.39 -12.19 1.07
N LEU A 130 -19.10 -11.98 0.84
CA LEU A 130 -18.05 -12.54 1.70
C LEU A 130 -18.05 -11.83 3.06
N MET A 131 -18.13 -10.49 3.12
CA MET A 131 -18.24 -9.74 4.38
C MET A 131 -19.39 -10.23 5.26
N THR A 132 -20.58 -10.36 4.68
CA THR A 132 -21.78 -10.78 5.42
C THR A 132 -21.62 -12.19 5.98
N ARG A 133 -20.88 -13.07 5.28
CA ARG A 133 -20.48 -14.39 5.78
C ARG A 133 -19.43 -14.28 6.88
N THR A 134 -18.30 -13.60 6.63
CA THR A 134 -17.16 -13.50 7.55
C THR A 134 -17.54 -12.87 8.90
N ALA A 135 -18.43 -11.87 8.92
CA ALA A 135 -18.94 -11.24 10.14
C ALA A 135 -19.74 -12.21 11.04
N ARG A 136 -20.27 -13.29 10.48
CA ARG A 136 -21.03 -14.34 11.19
C ARG A 136 -20.18 -15.57 11.49
N MET A 137 -19.01 -15.69 10.86
CA MET A 137 -18.12 -16.83 11.01
C MET A 137 -17.30 -16.73 12.30
N SER A 138 -17.11 -17.88 12.95
CA SER A 138 -16.14 -18.05 14.04
C SER A 138 -14.70 -17.91 13.52
N PRO A 139 -13.70 -17.65 14.39
CA PRO A 139 -12.29 -17.69 14.00
C PRO A 139 -11.89 -18.98 13.29
N ASP A 140 -12.43 -20.12 13.72
CA ASP A 140 -12.12 -21.43 13.14
C ASP A 140 -12.69 -21.57 11.72
N GLU A 141 -13.92 -21.09 11.49
CA GLU A 141 -14.52 -21.08 10.16
C GLU A 141 -13.75 -20.16 9.20
N ARG A 142 -13.28 -18.99 9.67
CA ARG A 142 -12.45 -18.09 8.86
C ARG A 142 -11.10 -18.71 8.52
N ARG A 143 -10.49 -19.42 9.48
CA ARG A 143 -9.24 -20.16 9.27
C ARG A 143 -9.43 -21.28 8.26
N ALA A 144 -10.55 -22.01 8.36
CA ALA A 144 -10.90 -23.06 7.42
C ALA A 144 -11.05 -22.54 5.98
N LEU A 145 -11.64 -21.36 5.78
CA LEU A 145 -11.78 -20.75 4.44
C LEU A 145 -10.41 -20.44 3.81
N ILE A 146 -9.48 -19.87 4.59
CA ILE A 146 -8.11 -19.62 4.12
C ILE A 146 -7.41 -20.94 3.77
N GLN A 147 -7.53 -21.95 4.64
CA GLN A 147 -6.92 -23.26 4.41
C GLN A 147 -7.50 -23.98 3.18
N GLU A 148 -8.82 -23.91 2.98
CA GLU A 148 -9.49 -24.46 1.80
C GLU A 148 -9.00 -23.77 0.52
N PHE A 149 -8.96 -22.43 0.52
CA PHE A 149 -8.42 -21.67 -0.62
C PHE A 149 -6.97 -22.06 -0.95
N LEU A 150 -6.11 -22.19 0.07
CA LEU A 150 -4.72 -22.62 -0.12
C LEU A 150 -4.65 -24.07 -0.63
N ALA A 151 -5.45 -24.98 -0.08
CA ALA A 151 -5.50 -26.37 -0.52
C ALA A 151 -5.94 -26.50 -1.98
N GLU A 152 -6.99 -25.77 -2.39
CA GLU A 152 -7.46 -25.74 -3.79
C GLU A 152 -6.42 -25.15 -4.74
N THR A 153 -5.76 -24.06 -4.33
CA THR A 153 -4.85 -23.31 -5.20
C THR A 153 -3.52 -24.03 -5.41
N LEU A 154 -2.97 -24.61 -4.32
CA LEU A 154 -1.72 -25.34 -4.35
C LEU A 154 -1.92 -26.76 -4.89
N GLY A 155 -3.06 -27.40 -4.58
CA GLY A 155 -3.45 -28.69 -5.12
C GLY A 155 -2.40 -29.78 -4.89
N ASP A 156 -1.83 -30.26 -5.99
CA ASP A 156 -0.86 -31.36 -6.10
C ASP A 156 0.60 -30.96 -5.83
N LEU A 157 0.88 -29.68 -5.58
CA LEU A 157 2.24 -29.20 -5.32
C LEU A 157 2.73 -29.61 -3.91
N ASP A 158 3.92 -30.21 -3.85
CA ASP A 158 4.63 -30.52 -2.60
C ASP A 158 5.44 -29.31 -2.15
N VAL A 159 4.78 -28.43 -1.38
CA VAL A 159 5.32 -27.14 -0.90
C VAL A 159 4.96 -26.89 0.58
N PRO A 160 5.38 -27.78 1.49
CA PRO A 160 4.97 -27.71 2.89
C PRO A 160 5.42 -26.39 3.54
N TYR A 161 6.61 -25.89 3.23
CA TYR A 161 7.14 -24.67 3.85
C TYR A 161 6.43 -23.41 3.39
N PHE A 162 6.26 -23.23 2.07
CA PHE A 162 5.48 -22.12 1.52
C PHE A 162 4.04 -22.13 2.07
N ARG A 163 3.39 -23.30 2.10
CA ARG A 163 2.03 -23.45 2.62
C ARG A 163 1.96 -23.10 4.10
N ASP A 164 2.83 -23.69 4.92
CA ASP A 164 2.82 -23.51 6.37
C ASP A 164 3.19 -22.08 6.75
N GLY A 165 4.08 -21.42 5.99
CA GLY A 165 4.39 -20.01 6.16
C GLY A 165 3.16 -19.09 5.97
N LEU A 166 2.33 -19.36 4.96
CA LEU A 166 1.07 -18.63 4.75
C LEU A 166 0.05 -18.94 5.86
N ILE A 167 -0.10 -20.21 6.25
CA ILE A 167 -1.01 -20.61 7.33
C ILE A 167 -0.60 -19.96 8.66
N ALA A 168 0.69 -20.00 8.99
CA ALA A 168 1.24 -19.37 10.18
C ALA A 168 1.00 -17.86 10.20
N ALA A 169 0.97 -17.22 9.03
CA ALA A 169 0.72 -15.79 8.96
C ALA A 169 -0.69 -15.38 9.41
N GLY A 170 -1.69 -16.24 9.18
CA GLY A 170 -3.08 -16.05 9.57
C GLY A 170 -3.56 -16.96 10.70
N ALA A 171 -2.65 -17.50 11.54
CA ALA A 171 -3.01 -18.49 12.56
C ALA A 171 -3.89 -17.91 13.68
N ASP A 172 -3.57 -16.70 14.15
CA ASP A 172 -4.17 -16.08 15.33
C ASP A 172 -5.29 -15.08 14.97
N LEU A 173 -6.37 -15.59 14.37
CA LEU A 173 -7.54 -14.78 14.05
C LEU A 173 -8.33 -14.43 15.31
N PRO A 174 -8.53 -13.14 15.65
CA PRO A 174 -9.28 -12.77 16.84
C PRO A 174 -10.78 -13.00 16.66
N GLU A 175 -11.43 -13.35 17.76
CA GLU A 175 -12.90 -13.48 17.83
C GLU A 175 -13.61 -12.16 17.52
N ARG A 176 -12.96 -11.03 17.86
CA ARG A 176 -13.41 -9.67 17.56
C ARG A 176 -12.33 -8.93 16.75
N PRO A 177 -12.48 -8.83 15.42
CA PRO A 177 -11.51 -8.11 14.60
C PRO A 177 -11.55 -6.60 14.87
N THR A 178 -10.39 -5.96 14.77
CA THR A 178 -10.26 -4.50 14.73
C THR A 178 -10.80 -3.93 13.41
N ASP A 179 -10.81 -2.60 13.30
CA ASP A 179 -11.19 -1.91 12.06
C ASP A 179 -10.24 -2.30 10.92
N ASP A 180 -8.93 -2.20 11.15
CA ASP A 180 -7.89 -2.60 10.18
C ASP A 180 -8.01 -4.08 9.76
N GLN A 181 -8.35 -4.97 10.70
CA GLN A 181 -8.57 -6.39 10.39
C GLN A 181 -9.86 -6.64 9.61
N THR A 182 -10.87 -5.80 9.81
CA THR A 182 -12.12 -5.85 9.04
C THR A 182 -11.85 -5.41 7.59
N ASP A 183 -11.11 -4.34 7.41
CA ASP A 183 -10.71 -3.83 6.09
C ASP A 183 -9.79 -4.82 5.37
N ALA A 184 -8.87 -5.47 6.10
CA ALA A 184 -8.03 -6.52 5.55
C ALA A 184 -8.83 -7.76 5.11
N TRP A 185 -9.88 -8.15 5.85
CA TRP A 185 -10.78 -9.23 5.45
C TRP A 185 -11.57 -8.90 4.18
N LEU A 186 -11.98 -7.64 4.05
CA LEU A 186 -12.67 -7.12 2.88
C LEU A 186 -11.82 -7.25 1.62
N GLU A 187 -10.60 -6.69 1.69
CA GLU A 187 -9.66 -6.73 0.58
C GLU A 187 -9.21 -8.16 0.24
N LEU A 188 -8.97 -9.00 1.26
CA LEU A 188 -8.64 -10.41 1.07
C LEU A 188 -9.73 -11.13 0.29
N GLY A 189 -10.99 -10.80 0.56
CA GLY A 189 -12.13 -11.34 -0.15
C GLY A 189 -12.16 -10.99 -1.62
N GLU A 190 -11.92 -9.72 -1.95
CA GLU A 190 -11.86 -9.25 -3.34
C GLU A 190 -10.66 -9.88 -4.07
N LEU A 191 -9.53 -10.02 -3.38
CA LEU A 191 -8.33 -10.64 -3.95
C LEU A 191 -8.51 -12.13 -4.23
N ILE A 192 -9.19 -12.87 -3.33
CA ILE A 192 -9.52 -14.30 -3.51
C ILE A 192 -10.57 -14.51 -4.61
N ALA A 193 -11.56 -13.61 -4.71
CA ALA A 193 -12.59 -13.66 -5.73
C ALA A 193 -12.07 -13.28 -7.13
N GLY A 194 -11.01 -12.47 -7.20
CA GLY A 194 -10.38 -12.07 -8.45
C GLY A 194 -9.61 -13.19 -9.15
N ASP A 195 -9.48 -13.06 -10.47
CA ASP A 195 -8.86 -14.09 -11.32
C ASP A 195 -7.31 -14.09 -11.30
N ARG A 196 -6.69 -13.12 -10.60
CA ARG A 196 -5.23 -12.90 -10.65
C ARG A 196 -4.46 -13.68 -9.59
N LEU A 197 -5.01 -13.80 -8.38
CA LEU A 197 -4.29 -14.33 -7.23
C LEU A 197 -3.94 -15.81 -7.40
N ARG A 198 -4.91 -16.65 -7.80
CA ARG A 198 -4.69 -18.10 -7.91
C ARG A 198 -3.58 -18.46 -8.92
N PRO A 199 -3.57 -17.91 -10.17
CA PRO A 199 -2.45 -18.14 -11.09
C PRO A 199 -1.10 -17.64 -10.56
N ALA A 200 -1.06 -16.47 -9.93
CA ALA A 200 0.17 -15.91 -9.36
C ALA A 200 0.73 -16.81 -8.25
N MET A 201 -0.12 -17.19 -7.29
CA MET A 201 0.26 -18.06 -6.19
C MET A 201 0.74 -19.44 -6.66
N ARG A 202 0.10 -19.99 -7.71
CA ARG A 202 0.54 -21.26 -8.28
C ARG A 202 1.93 -21.15 -8.94
N ARG A 203 2.27 -20.03 -9.60
CA ARG A 203 3.63 -19.80 -10.13
C ARG A 203 4.67 -19.71 -9.02
N THR A 204 4.41 -18.92 -7.97
CA THR A 204 5.31 -18.83 -6.80
C THR A 204 5.48 -20.19 -6.14
N ALA A 205 4.40 -20.94 -5.96
CA ALA A 205 4.46 -22.29 -5.39
C ALA A 205 5.19 -23.30 -6.29
N GLN A 206 5.06 -23.21 -7.62
CA GLN A 206 5.84 -24.06 -8.53
C GLN A 206 7.34 -23.78 -8.43
N TYR A 207 7.70 -22.50 -8.33
CA TYR A 207 9.08 -22.10 -8.08
C TYR A 207 9.56 -22.64 -6.73
N ALA A 208 8.76 -22.49 -5.67
CA ALA A 208 9.03 -23.06 -4.36
C ALA A 208 9.19 -24.59 -4.44
N ALA A 209 8.28 -25.35 -5.05
CA ALA A 209 8.41 -26.80 -5.21
C ALA A 209 9.70 -27.21 -5.93
N ALA A 210 10.10 -26.43 -6.93
CA ALA A 210 11.32 -26.66 -7.69
C ALA A 210 12.59 -26.32 -6.89
N HIS A 211 12.53 -25.49 -5.84
CA HIS A 211 13.71 -24.92 -5.17
C HIS A 211 13.76 -25.11 -3.63
N GLU A 212 12.63 -25.35 -2.97
CA GLU A 212 12.51 -25.73 -1.57
C GLU A 212 13.34 -26.98 -1.33
N ARG A 213 14.08 -26.97 -0.23
CA ARG A 213 14.78 -28.16 0.24
C ARG A 213 13.83 -28.91 1.17
N THR A 214 13.87 -30.23 1.09
CA THR A 214 13.11 -31.15 1.97
C THR A 214 13.43 -31.00 3.46
N GLU A 215 14.50 -30.26 3.81
CA GLU A 215 14.87 -29.87 5.18
C GLU A 215 15.24 -28.38 5.20
N GLU A 216 14.24 -27.50 5.26
CA GLU A 216 14.47 -26.11 5.68
C GLU A 216 14.53 -26.04 7.21
N ASP A 217 15.74 -26.01 7.75
CA ASP A 217 15.97 -25.63 9.13
C ASP A 217 15.81 -24.12 9.30
N ALA A 218 15.34 -23.66 10.46
CA ALA A 218 15.08 -22.25 10.79
C ALA A 218 16.20 -21.26 10.43
N VAL A 219 17.45 -21.75 10.34
CA VAL A 219 18.63 -20.99 9.90
C VAL A 219 18.50 -20.51 8.44
N ALA A 220 17.97 -21.33 7.53
CA ALA A 220 17.81 -20.97 6.11
C ALA A 220 16.72 -19.90 5.92
N ALA A 221 15.61 -20.03 6.65
CA ALA A 221 14.54 -19.02 6.65
C ALA A 221 15.06 -17.67 7.19
N GLN A 222 15.83 -17.69 8.28
CA GLN A 222 16.44 -16.49 8.86
C GLN A 222 17.44 -15.83 7.89
N GLU A 223 18.29 -16.62 7.22
CA GLU A 223 19.23 -16.13 6.21
C GLU A 223 18.49 -15.43 5.06
N MET A 224 17.36 -15.98 4.61
CA MET A 224 16.59 -15.40 3.52
C MET A 224 15.89 -14.09 3.91
N VAL A 225 15.43 -13.98 5.16
CA VAL A 225 14.95 -12.71 5.74
C VAL A 225 16.05 -11.66 5.76
N GLU A 226 17.25 -12.03 6.21
CA GLU A 226 18.41 -11.13 6.29
C GLU A 226 18.88 -10.66 4.91
N LEU A 227 18.94 -11.57 3.93
CA LEU A 227 19.23 -11.23 2.53
C LEU A 227 18.19 -10.27 1.98
N THR A 228 16.91 -10.52 2.24
CA THR A 228 15.81 -9.67 1.78
C THR A 228 15.90 -8.27 2.35
N ALA A 229 16.09 -8.15 3.66
CA ALA A 229 16.29 -6.87 4.33
C ALA A 229 17.52 -6.12 3.77
N THR A 230 18.61 -6.86 3.53
CA THR A 230 19.88 -6.31 3.03
C THR A 230 19.76 -5.72 1.63
N TRP A 231 19.20 -6.47 0.66
CA TRP A 231 19.08 -5.96 -0.70
C TRP A 231 18.02 -4.86 -0.79
N THR A 232 16.92 -4.97 -0.03
CA THR A 232 15.86 -3.94 0.00
C THR A 232 16.40 -2.61 0.51
N ALA A 233 17.20 -2.62 1.57
CA ALA A 233 17.82 -1.40 2.11
C ALA A 233 18.74 -0.73 1.09
N ARG A 234 19.58 -1.50 0.40
CA ARG A 234 20.48 -0.99 -0.65
C ARG A 234 19.74 -0.39 -1.84
N VAL A 235 18.65 -1.03 -2.26
CA VAL A 235 17.82 -0.51 -3.35
C VAL A 235 17.13 0.79 -2.94
N ARG A 236 16.59 0.86 -1.72
CA ARG A 236 15.98 2.11 -1.21
C ARG A 236 16.97 3.27 -1.17
N GLU A 237 18.20 3.02 -0.68
CA GLU A 237 19.27 4.02 -0.72
C GLU A 237 19.58 4.49 -2.15
N ALA A 238 19.61 3.55 -3.11
CA ALA A 238 19.82 3.88 -4.52
C ALA A 238 18.67 4.72 -5.11
N ILE A 239 17.41 4.39 -4.78
CA ILE A 239 16.22 5.14 -5.16
C ILE A 239 16.27 6.56 -4.56
N ASP A 240 16.54 6.68 -3.26
CA ASP A 240 16.64 7.96 -2.55
C ASP A 240 17.77 8.84 -3.12
N ALA A 241 18.85 8.22 -3.59
CA ALA A 241 19.95 8.90 -4.30
C ALA A 241 19.63 9.25 -5.75
N GLY A 242 18.44 8.89 -6.27
CA GLY A 242 18.03 9.13 -7.66
C GLY A 242 18.72 8.23 -8.68
N THR A 243 19.22 7.07 -8.28
CA THR A 243 19.86 6.11 -9.19
C THR A 243 18.82 5.45 -10.07
N VAL A 244 18.86 5.75 -11.37
CA VAL A 244 17.99 5.12 -12.35
C VAL A 244 18.39 3.65 -12.52
N PRO A 245 17.45 2.68 -12.38
CA PRO A 245 17.79 1.25 -12.34
C PRO A 245 18.40 0.75 -13.65
N ASP A 246 17.99 1.31 -14.79
CA ASP A 246 18.48 0.88 -16.10
C ASP A 246 19.77 1.58 -16.57
N SER A 247 20.36 2.38 -15.67
CA SER A 247 21.62 3.09 -15.91
C SER A 247 22.85 2.24 -15.57
N PRO A 248 24.04 2.59 -16.08
CA PRO A 248 25.30 2.01 -15.62
C PRO A 248 25.59 2.28 -14.14
N ALA A 249 24.99 3.31 -13.54
CA ALA A 249 25.18 3.65 -12.13
C ALA A 249 24.47 2.67 -11.18
N ALA A 250 23.51 1.89 -11.68
CA ALA A 250 22.89 0.81 -10.92
C ALA A 250 23.79 -0.44 -10.80
N ASP A 251 24.79 -0.60 -11.68
CA ASP A 251 25.65 -1.79 -11.71
C ASP A 251 26.40 -2.05 -10.40
N PRO A 252 27.01 -1.04 -9.72
CA PRO A 252 27.62 -1.25 -8.40
C PRO A 252 26.62 -1.67 -7.31
N VAL A 253 25.38 -1.19 -7.37
CA VAL A 253 24.31 -1.58 -6.43
C VAL A 253 23.98 -3.06 -6.63
N VAL A 254 23.78 -3.47 -7.89
CA VAL A 254 23.57 -4.88 -8.26
C VAL A 254 24.75 -5.75 -7.83
N ALA A 255 25.98 -5.33 -8.11
CA ALA A 255 27.19 -6.07 -7.73
C ALA A 255 27.28 -6.28 -6.21
N GLY A 256 26.94 -5.26 -5.41
CA GLY A 256 26.90 -5.37 -3.95
C GLY A 256 25.84 -6.33 -3.43
N ILE A 257 24.68 -6.41 -4.11
CA ILE A 257 23.61 -7.37 -3.80
C ILE A 257 24.03 -8.79 -4.18
N VAL A 258 24.57 -8.98 -5.39
CA VAL A 258 25.07 -10.28 -5.86
C VAL A 258 26.19 -10.78 -4.96
N ALA A 259 27.11 -9.93 -4.52
CA ALA A 259 28.19 -10.30 -3.60
C ALA A 259 27.68 -10.81 -2.24
N ALA A 260 26.57 -10.27 -1.73
CA ALA A 260 25.93 -10.75 -0.50
C ALA A 260 25.12 -12.05 -0.73
N TRP A 261 24.52 -12.19 -1.92
CA TRP A 261 23.68 -13.34 -2.28
C TRP A 261 24.49 -14.58 -2.68
N LEU A 262 25.63 -14.43 -3.38
CA LEU A 262 26.47 -15.54 -3.84
C LEU A 262 26.88 -16.56 -2.76
N PRO A 263 27.36 -16.15 -1.56
CA PRO A 263 27.74 -17.11 -0.52
C PRO A 263 26.54 -17.76 0.17
N SER A 264 25.32 -17.30 -0.12
CA SER A 264 24.13 -17.76 0.60
C SER A 264 23.71 -19.18 0.23
N ARG A 265 22.97 -19.82 1.14
CA ARG A 265 22.33 -21.11 0.86
C ARG A 265 21.31 -21.01 -0.28
N ALA A 266 20.75 -19.82 -0.55
CA ALA A 266 19.81 -19.60 -1.65
C ALA A 266 20.43 -19.77 -3.05
N ASN A 267 21.76 -19.63 -3.19
CA ASN A 267 22.48 -19.77 -4.47
C ASN A 267 23.03 -21.19 -4.74
N THR A 268 23.08 -22.05 -3.73
CA THR A 268 23.81 -23.33 -3.74
C THR A 268 23.42 -24.36 -4.82
N ARG A 269 22.24 -24.24 -5.47
CA ARG A 269 21.86 -25.17 -6.56
C ARG A 269 22.55 -24.86 -7.89
N ALA A 270 23.06 -23.65 -8.07
CA ALA A 270 23.50 -23.17 -9.38
C ALA A 270 25.03 -23.28 -9.60
N GLY A 271 25.81 -23.70 -8.59
CA GLY A 271 27.28 -23.82 -8.72
C GLY A 271 27.99 -22.47 -9.00
N LEU A 272 27.30 -21.35 -8.76
CA LEU A 272 27.77 -20.01 -9.07
C LEU A 272 28.76 -19.55 -8.00
N SER A 273 29.95 -19.11 -8.44
CA SER A 273 31.05 -18.70 -7.55
C SER A 273 31.49 -17.25 -7.77
N ALA A 274 30.97 -16.57 -8.79
CA ALA A 274 31.35 -15.21 -9.13
C ALA A 274 30.18 -14.44 -9.74
N ASP A 275 30.25 -13.10 -9.66
CA ASP A 275 29.31 -12.21 -10.34
C ASP A 275 29.53 -12.29 -11.86
N GLY A 276 28.45 -12.52 -12.60
CA GLY A 276 28.45 -12.79 -14.03
C GLY A 276 27.03 -12.99 -14.57
N VAL A 277 26.92 -13.27 -15.87
CA VAL A 277 25.63 -13.41 -16.57
C VAL A 277 24.73 -14.48 -15.91
N GLU A 278 25.30 -15.64 -15.61
CA GLU A 278 24.56 -16.74 -15.00
C GLU A 278 24.09 -16.38 -13.58
N ALA A 279 24.94 -15.73 -12.78
CA ALA A 279 24.60 -15.33 -11.42
C ALA A 279 23.50 -14.28 -11.35
N ARG A 280 23.61 -13.22 -12.17
CA ARG A 280 22.60 -12.16 -12.26
C ARG A 280 21.30 -12.67 -12.86
N GLY A 281 21.38 -13.54 -13.87
CA GLY A 281 20.22 -14.19 -14.47
C GLY A 281 19.47 -15.06 -13.46
N HIS A 282 20.20 -15.86 -12.67
CA HIS A 282 19.59 -16.68 -11.63
C HIS A 282 18.96 -15.82 -10.53
N LEU A 283 19.65 -14.80 -10.01
CA LEU A 283 19.08 -13.87 -9.03
C LEU A 283 17.80 -13.18 -9.56
N LEU A 284 17.79 -12.77 -10.83
CA LEU A 284 16.61 -12.18 -11.47
C LEU A 284 15.43 -13.16 -11.53
N GLU A 285 15.69 -14.43 -11.83
CA GLU A 285 14.70 -15.49 -11.81
C GLU A 285 14.12 -15.67 -10.39
N GLN A 286 14.98 -15.73 -9.36
CA GLN A 286 14.53 -15.84 -7.96
C GLN A 286 13.66 -14.65 -7.56
N LEU A 287 14.08 -13.42 -7.88
CA LEU A 287 13.34 -12.20 -7.59
C LEU A 287 12.00 -12.16 -8.32
N THR A 288 11.97 -12.50 -9.61
CA THR A 288 10.73 -12.48 -10.40
C THR A 288 9.71 -13.50 -9.86
N ALA A 289 10.16 -14.65 -9.38
CA ALA A 289 9.29 -15.64 -8.76
C ALA A 289 8.78 -15.23 -7.38
N ALA A 290 9.60 -14.51 -6.61
CA ALA A 290 9.29 -14.05 -5.25
C ALA A 290 8.46 -12.76 -5.20
N SER A 291 8.59 -11.88 -6.20
CA SER A 291 7.96 -10.55 -6.25
C SER A 291 6.62 -10.55 -7.01
N GLU A 292 5.75 -11.51 -6.73
CA GLU A 292 4.36 -11.53 -7.27
C GLU A 292 3.46 -10.62 -6.42
N PRO A 293 2.99 -9.45 -6.93
CA PRO A 293 2.34 -8.43 -6.11
C PRO A 293 1.06 -8.90 -5.41
N ASP A 294 0.28 -9.75 -6.07
CA ASP A 294 -0.96 -10.30 -5.49
C ASP A 294 -0.66 -11.28 -4.35
N VAL A 295 0.43 -12.06 -4.47
CA VAL A 295 0.86 -13.02 -3.44
C VAL A 295 1.44 -12.27 -2.24
N GLU A 296 2.25 -11.24 -2.49
CA GLU A 296 2.74 -10.34 -1.46
C GLU A 296 1.58 -9.67 -0.70
N ARG A 297 0.61 -9.12 -1.43
CA ARG A 297 -0.53 -8.45 -0.81
C ARG A 297 -1.37 -9.43 0.00
N PHE A 298 -1.63 -10.63 -0.52
CA PHE A 298 -2.28 -11.71 0.21
C PHE A 298 -1.57 -12.00 1.54
N TRP A 299 -0.25 -12.14 1.53
CA TRP A 299 0.53 -12.40 2.74
C TRP A 299 0.51 -11.23 3.75
N GLN A 300 0.60 -9.99 3.28
CA GLN A 300 0.45 -8.80 4.13
C GLN A 300 -0.92 -8.76 4.83
N LEU A 301 -1.99 -9.06 4.09
CA LEU A 301 -3.34 -9.13 4.65
C LEU A 301 -3.43 -10.21 5.72
N LEU A 302 -2.87 -11.41 5.49
CA LEU A 302 -2.81 -12.46 6.51
C LEU A 302 -2.08 -12.00 7.78
N CYS A 303 -0.95 -11.28 7.65
CA CYS A 303 -0.25 -10.70 8.79
C CYS A 303 -1.13 -9.75 9.61
N VAL A 304 -1.83 -8.82 8.94
CA VAL A 304 -2.77 -7.88 9.60
C VAL A 304 -3.88 -8.65 10.31
N LEU A 305 -4.44 -9.66 9.64
CA LEU A 305 -5.48 -10.52 10.21
C LEU A 305 -5.02 -11.29 11.45
N GLY A 306 -3.76 -11.76 11.46
CA GLY A 306 -3.11 -12.38 12.60
C GLY A 306 -2.63 -11.40 13.68
N GLY A 307 -2.93 -10.10 13.56
CA GLY A 307 -2.57 -9.08 14.54
C GLY A 307 -1.11 -8.63 14.50
N ARG A 308 -0.39 -8.94 13.41
CA ARG A 308 1.00 -8.55 13.18
C ARG A 308 1.04 -7.38 12.20
N PRO A 309 2.02 -6.46 12.33
CA PRO A 309 2.16 -5.40 11.35
C PRO A 309 2.44 -5.99 9.96
N ALA A 310 1.80 -5.42 8.94
CA ALA A 310 2.13 -5.75 7.56
C ALA A 310 3.60 -5.37 7.30
N PRO A 311 4.41 -6.28 6.76
CA PRO A 311 5.77 -5.96 6.36
C PRO A 311 5.76 -4.92 5.21
N PRO A 312 6.83 -4.11 5.09
CA PRO A 312 6.91 -3.12 4.02
C PRO A 312 6.90 -3.79 2.66
N GLY A 313 6.22 -3.16 1.70
CA GLY A 313 6.15 -3.63 0.32
C GLY A 313 7.54 -3.78 -0.32
N LEU A 314 7.74 -4.90 -1.00
CA LEU A 314 8.92 -5.25 -1.78
C LEU A 314 8.76 -4.89 -3.26
N ALA A 315 7.54 -4.69 -3.75
CA ALA A 315 7.26 -4.44 -5.16
C ALA A 315 8.15 -3.35 -5.81
N GLU A 316 8.22 -2.15 -5.23
CA GLU A 316 9.02 -1.05 -5.79
C GLU A 316 10.53 -1.38 -5.84
N ALA A 317 11.07 -1.91 -4.73
CA ALA A 317 12.48 -2.29 -4.67
C ALA A 317 12.79 -3.50 -5.57
N GLY A 318 11.86 -4.45 -5.66
CA GLY A 318 11.95 -5.63 -6.51
C GLY A 318 11.92 -5.26 -7.99
N ASP A 319 11.01 -4.38 -8.40
CA ASP A 319 10.91 -3.85 -9.77
C ASP A 319 12.17 -3.08 -10.15
N TRP A 320 12.70 -2.25 -9.24
CA TRP A 320 13.96 -1.54 -9.43
C TRP A 320 15.11 -2.53 -9.65
N LEU A 321 15.27 -3.52 -8.77
CA LEU A 321 16.36 -4.50 -8.85
C LEU A 321 16.23 -5.40 -10.09
N ALA A 322 15.02 -5.85 -10.41
CA ALA A 322 14.77 -6.65 -11.60
C ALA A 322 15.05 -5.87 -12.88
N THR A 323 14.71 -4.58 -12.92
CA THR A 323 15.07 -3.68 -14.02
C THR A 323 16.58 -3.51 -14.12
N ALA A 324 17.27 -3.30 -12.99
CA ALA A 324 18.71 -3.14 -12.96
C ALA A 324 19.48 -4.40 -13.41
N LEU A 325 19.02 -5.59 -13.01
CA LEU A 325 19.58 -6.86 -13.45
C LEU A 325 19.40 -7.09 -14.96
N ARG A 326 18.23 -6.72 -15.53
CA ARG A 326 17.99 -6.82 -16.97
C ARG A 326 18.83 -5.83 -17.79
N ALA A 327 19.00 -4.61 -17.29
CA ALA A 327 19.81 -3.59 -17.95
C ALA A 327 21.31 -3.84 -17.81
N ASN A 328 21.74 -4.46 -16.71
CA ASN A 328 23.14 -4.79 -16.41
C ASN A 328 23.29 -6.31 -16.22
N PRO A 329 23.11 -7.13 -17.28
CA PRO A 329 23.14 -8.58 -17.16
C PRO A 329 24.55 -9.13 -16.86
N ALA A 330 25.59 -8.34 -17.09
CA ALA A 330 26.97 -8.67 -16.72
C ALA A 330 27.65 -7.44 -16.09
N PRO A 331 28.50 -7.63 -15.05
CA PRO A 331 29.20 -6.54 -14.39
C PRO A 331 30.01 -5.71 -15.39
N GLY A 332 29.80 -4.38 -15.38
CA GLY A 332 30.51 -3.41 -16.21
C GLY A 332 30.23 -3.47 -17.71
N ALA A 333 29.49 -4.45 -18.23
CA ALA A 333 29.31 -4.63 -19.67
C ALA A 333 28.59 -3.45 -20.34
N ARG A 334 27.55 -2.92 -19.70
CA ARG A 334 26.81 -1.74 -20.19
C ARG A 334 27.69 -0.49 -20.22
N ALA A 335 28.43 -0.25 -19.14
CA ALA A 335 29.39 0.86 -19.06
C ALA A 335 30.47 0.76 -20.15
N ALA A 336 31.02 -0.43 -20.38
CA ALA A 336 32.01 -0.67 -21.43
C ALA A 336 31.45 -0.44 -22.84
N ARG A 337 30.23 -0.90 -23.10
CA ARG A 337 29.53 -0.68 -24.38
C ARG A 337 29.29 0.80 -24.64
N LEU A 338 28.72 1.52 -23.66
CA LEU A 338 28.52 2.97 -23.77
C LEU A 338 29.86 3.69 -23.92
N GLY A 339 30.91 3.28 -23.21
CA GLY A 339 32.25 3.82 -23.40
C GLY A 339 32.79 3.60 -24.82
N ALA A 340 32.50 2.46 -25.46
CA ALA A 340 32.87 2.21 -26.86
C ALA A 340 32.08 3.11 -27.83
N LEU A 341 30.77 3.25 -27.59
CA LEU A 341 29.90 4.15 -28.32
C LEU A 341 30.37 5.61 -28.23
N TYR A 342 30.82 6.03 -27.06
CA TYR A 342 31.28 7.38 -26.77
C TYR A 342 32.64 7.71 -27.39
N ARG A 343 33.47 6.70 -27.68
CA ARG A 343 34.70 6.89 -28.47
C ARG A 343 34.42 7.18 -29.95
N ASN A 344 33.20 6.91 -30.44
CA ASN A 344 32.82 7.29 -31.80
C ASN A 344 32.59 8.81 -31.87
N GLY A 345 33.52 9.50 -32.52
CA GLY A 345 33.50 10.94 -32.73
C GLY A 345 32.62 11.43 -33.88
N SER A 346 31.92 10.54 -34.61
CA SER A 346 31.03 10.96 -35.69
C SER A 346 29.84 11.75 -35.13
N ASP A 347 29.62 12.96 -35.65
CA ASP A 347 28.42 13.74 -35.40
C ASP A 347 27.36 13.42 -36.48
N PRO A 348 26.28 12.69 -36.17
CA PRO A 348 25.26 12.34 -37.14
C PRO A 348 24.27 13.48 -37.39
N TRP A 349 24.29 14.53 -36.58
CA TRP A 349 23.27 15.58 -36.59
C TRP A 349 23.43 16.52 -37.79
N PRO A 350 22.34 16.84 -38.52
CA PRO A 350 22.36 17.80 -39.60
C PRO A 350 22.96 19.14 -39.15
N HIS A 351 23.99 19.60 -39.86
CA HIS A 351 24.76 20.81 -39.55
C HIS A 351 25.46 20.82 -38.16
N GLY A 352 25.54 19.66 -37.51
CA GLY A 352 26.17 19.46 -36.20
C GLY A 352 25.20 19.57 -35.03
N VAL A 353 25.55 18.94 -33.91
CA VAL A 353 24.65 18.83 -32.74
C VAL A 353 24.27 20.19 -32.14
N LEU A 354 25.15 21.20 -32.19
CA LEU A 354 24.88 22.53 -31.66
C LEU A 354 23.86 23.30 -32.53
N ASP A 355 23.90 23.13 -33.85
CA ASP A 355 22.92 23.72 -34.75
C ASP A 355 21.56 23.03 -34.57
N SER A 356 21.57 21.70 -34.49
CA SER A 356 20.37 20.91 -34.19
C SER A 356 19.74 21.30 -32.84
N CYS A 357 20.54 21.52 -31.81
CA CYS A 357 20.08 22.02 -30.50
C CYS A 357 19.38 23.37 -30.62
N ALA A 358 19.99 24.34 -31.31
CA ALA A 358 19.38 25.65 -31.52
C ALA A 358 18.05 25.55 -32.28
N ARG A 359 18.01 24.77 -33.37
CA ARG A 359 16.79 24.57 -34.18
C ARG A 359 15.64 23.94 -33.40
N VAL A 360 15.95 22.95 -32.55
CA VAL A 360 14.94 22.32 -31.68
C VAL A 360 14.45 23.30 -30.63
N GLN A 361 15.35 24.02 -29.95
CA GLN A 361 14.98 25.04 -28.96
C GLN A 361 14.07 26.12 -29.58
N ASP A 362 14.40 26.64 -30.77
CA ASP A 362 13.61 27.65 -31.46
C ASP A 362 12.20 27.13 -31.81
N THR A 363 12.11 25.89 -32.28
CA THR A 363 10.82 25.26 -32.64
C THR A 363 9.96 25.02 -31.40
N VAL A 364 10.55 24.50 -30.32
CA VAL A 364 9.83 24.28 -29.06
C VAL A 364 9.42 25.61 -28.41
N ALA A 365 10.26 26.64 -28.48
CA ALA A 365 9.93 27.98 -27.98
C ALA A 365 8.67 28.55 -28.65
N LEU A 366 8.47 28.29 -29.95
CA LEU A 366 7.25 28.68 -30.65
C LEU A 366 6.01 27.98 -30.08
N LEU A 367 6.10 26.67 -29.79
CA LEU A 367 5.00 25.93 -29.15
C LEU A 367 4.73 26.44 -27.73
N VAL A 368 5.79 26.63 -26.92
CA VAL A 368 5.72 27.17 -25.56
C VAL A 368 4.94 28.48 -25.53
N ARG A 369 5.22 29.41 -26.45
CA ARG A 369 4.53 30.71 -26.55
C ARG A 369 3.04 30.61 -26.86
N THR A 370 2.56 29.50 -27.43
CA THR A 370 1.13 29.29 -27.69
C THR A 370 0.37 28.75 -26.49
N ALA A 371 1.07 28.26 -25.46
CA ALA A 371 0.43 27.83 -24.23
C ALA A 371 -0.15 29.03 -23.48
N SER A 372 -1.34 28.84 -22.90
CA SER A 372 -2.01 29.86 -22.10
C SER A 372 -2.49 29.22 -20.80
N PRO A 373 -2.86 30.02 -19.77
CA PRO A 373 -3.39 29.48 -18.53
C PRO A 373 -4.58 28.53 -18.71
N ALA A 374 -5.37 28.68 -19.79
CA ALA A 374 -6.47 27.77 -20.12
C ALA A 374 -6.00 26.36 -20.53
N HIS A 375 -4.78 26.22 -21.03
CA HIS A 375 -4.20 24.95 -21.44
C HIS A 375 -3.50 24.19 -20.31
N PHE A 376 -3.17 24.86 -19.21
CA PHE A 376 -2.27 24.32 -18.18
C PHE A 376 -2.71 23.02 -17.53
N ALA A 377 -4.02 22.78 -17.42
CA ALA A 377 -4.58 21.57 -16.84
C ALA A 377 -4.78 20.43 -17.86
N ILE A 378 -4.53 20.67 -19.16
CA ILE A 378 -4.69 19.65 -20.20
C ILE A 378 -3.64 18.55 -19.98
N PRO A 379 -4.04 17.26 -19.94
CA PRO A 379 -3.09 16.15 -19.86
C PRO A 379 -2.29 16.03 -21.16
N THR A 380 -1.02 15.67 -21.03
CA THR A 380 -0.12 15.42 -22.17
C THR A 380 -0.05 13.92 -22.48
N PRO A 381 0.50 13.52 -23.64
CA PRO A 381 0.79 12.11 -23.91
C PRO A 381 1.84 11.49 -22.97
N CYS A 382 2.66 12.31 -22.29
CA CYS A 382 3.53 11.85 -21.21
C CYS A 382 2.66 11.57 -19.97
N GLU A 383 2.61 10.31 -19.53
CA GLU A 383 1.68 9.85 -18.50
C GLU A 383 1.92 10.55 -17.14
N GLY A 384 0.85 11.08 -16.55
CA GLY A 384 0.92 11.81 -15.27
C GLY A 384 1.24 13.30 -15.41
N TRP A 385 1.47 13.78 -16.63
CA TRP A 385 1.89 15.15 -16.88
C TRP A 385 0.77 16.01 -17.46
N THR A 386 0.68 17.24 -16.95
CA THR A 386 -0.14 18.31 -17.52
C THR A 386 0.71 19.22 -18.39
N VAL A 387 0.11 20.03 -19.26
CA VAL A 387 0.84 21.05 -20.05
C VAL A 387 1.70 21.93 -19.15
N ARG A 388 1.20 22.34 -17.98
CA ARG A 388 2.00 23.13 -17.04
C ARG A 388 3.22 22.37 -16.53
N GLY A 389 3.04 21.10 -16.15
CA GLY A 389 4.16 20.25 -15.71
C GLY A 389 5.19 20.07 -16.81
N LEU A 390 4.74 19.83 -18.05
CA LEU A 390 5.61 19.69 -19.21
C LEU A 390 6.40 20.97 -19.52
N LEU A 391 5.75 22.14 -19.46
CA LEU A 391 6.43 23.42 -19.63
C LEU A 391 7.50 23.63 -18.57
N ASP A 392 7.21 23.30 -17.30
CA ASP A 392 8.15 23.45 -16.20
C ASP A 392 9.39 22.59 -16.40
N HIS A 393 9.20 21.33 -16.79
CA HIS A 393 10.29 20.42 -17.13
C HIS A 393 11.10 20.85 -18.34
N LEU A 394 10.47 21.39 -19.39
CA LEU A 394 11.19 21.93 -20.54
C LEU A 394 12.13 23.07 -20.13
N VAL A 395 11.75 23.90 -19.17
CA VAL A 395 12.65 24.91 -18.58
C VAL A 395 13.76 24.22 -17.78
N TRP A 396 13.36 23.30 -16.90
CA TRP A 396 14.28 22.60 -16.02
C TRP A 396 15.36 21.81 -16.78
N GLU A 397 15.02 21.01 -17.79
CA GLU A 397 16.00 20.27 -18.62
C GLU A 397 17.06 21.19 -19.23
N ASN A 398 16.67 22.34 -19.78
CA ASN A 398 17.63 23.32 -20.30
C ASN A 398 18.55 23.83 -19.18
N THR A 399 18.01 24.15 -18.00
CA THR A 399 18.82 24.56 -16.84
C THR A 399 19.76 23.43 -16.38
N LEU A 400 19.28 22.19 -16.30
CA LEU A 400 20.04 21.01 -15.89
C LEU A 400 21.28 20.83 -16.76
N TRP A 401 21.07 20.70 -18.06
CA TRP A 401 22.14 20.40 -19.01
C TRP A 401 23.07 21.60 -19.20
N GLY A 402 22.54 22.83 -19.17
CA GLY A 402 23.33 24.06 -19.20
C GLY A 402 24.24 24.21 -17.97
N SER A 403 23.75 23.85 -16.78
CA SER A 403 24.52 23.89 -15.53
C SER A 403 25.59 22.80 -15.51
N LEU A 404 25.21 21.58 -15.93
CA LEU A 404 26.14 20.47 -16.09
C LEU A 404 27.29 20.87 -17.02
N ALA A 405 27.00 21.48 -18.17
CA ALA A 405 28.00 21.97 -19.10
C ALA A 405 28.92 23.05 -18.51
N GLN A 406 28.55 23.72 -17.42
CA GLN A 406 29.39 24.67 -16.72
C GLN A 406 30.17 24.04 -15.55
N GLY A 407 29.94 22.75 -15.26
CA GLY A 407 30.50 22.07 -14.09
C GLY A 407 29.87 22.51 -12.78
N ALA A 408 28.66 23.09 -12.83
CA ALA A 408 27.90 23.52 -11.67
C ALA A 408 26.75 22.55 -11.40
N PRO A 409 26.43 22.25 -10.13
CA PRO A 409 25.19 21.56 -9.83
C PRO A 409 24.00 22.47 -10.24
N PRO A 410 22.91 21.88 -10.71
CA PRO A 410 21.71 22.66 -11.01
C PRO A 410 21.12 23.32 -9.77
N THR A 411 20.47 24.47 -9.97
CA THR A 411 19.73 25.16 -8.91
C THR A 411 18.30 24.63 -8.83
N GLY A 412 17.97 23.90 -7.78
CA GLY A 412 16.62 23.35 -7.54
C GLY A 412 16.47 21.89 -7.96
N GLY A 413 15.44 21.24 -7.43
CA GLY A 413 15.03 19.88 -7.79
C GLY A 413 14.03 19.88 -8.95
N HIS A 414 13.90 18.74 -9.62
CA HIS A 414 13.03 18.59 -10.80
C HIS A 414 11.52 18.84 -10.57
N THR A 415 11.08 18.91 -9.31
CA THR A 415 9.70 19.20 -8.91
C THR A 415 9.48 20.62 -8.42
N ASP A 416 10.54 21.44 -8.36
CA ASP A 416 10.43 22.85 -8.03
C ASP A 416 9.71 23.62 -9.15
N ASN A 417 9.24 24.83 -8.87
CA ASN A 417 8.59 25.68 -9.87
C ASN A 417 9.62 26.57 -10.59
N HIS A 418 9.92 26.25 -11.84
CA HIS A 418 10.88 26.92 -12.70
C HIS A 418 10.23 27.96 -13.64
N LEU A 419 8.90 27.90 -13.84
CA LEU A 419 8.20 28.79 -14.78
C LEU A 419 8.11 30.25 -14.33
N GLY A 420 8.12 30.51 -13.02
CA GLY A 420 7.87 31.84 -12.48
C GLY A 420 6.52 32.43 -12.91
N GLY A 421 6.50 33.71 -13.28
CA GLY A 421 5.29 34.41 -13.74
C GLY A 421 5.07 34.40 -15.26
N ASP A 422 6.10 34.01 -16.03
CA ASP A 422 6.09 34.01 -17.50
C ASP A 422 6.86 32.79 -18.01
N HIS A 423 6.12 31.75 -18.36
CA HIS A 423 6.65 30.46 -18.81
C HIS A 423 7.45 30.57 -20.12
N ALA A 424 7.07 31.49 -21.01
CA ALA A 424 7.78 31.67 -22.27
C ALA A 424 9.13 32.36 -22.04
N ALA A 425 9.16 33.42 -21.23
CA ALA A 425 10.41 34.08 -20.86
C ALA A 425 11.34 33.16 -20.06
N ALA A 426 10.79 32.31 -19.19
CA ALA A 426 11.56 31.30 -18.45
C ALA A 426 12.23 30.29 -19.40
N PHE A 427 11.50 29.77 -20.38
CA PHE A 427 12.05 28.86 -21.40
C PHE A 427 13.11 29.54 -22.26
N ASP A 428 12.82 30.71 -22.83
CA ASP A 428 13.75 31.44 -23.69
C ASP A 428 15.07 31.75 -22.96
N LYS A 429 15.00 32.11 -21.67
CA LYS A 429 16.17 32.31 -20.82
C LYS A 429 16.96 31.01 -20.63
N ALA A 430 16.31 29.95 -20.16
CA ALA A 430 16.98 28.68 -19.87
C ALA A 430 17.63 28.08 -21.12
N ALA A 431 16.92 28.10 -22.26
CA ALA A 431 17.41 27.62 -23.54
C ALA A 431 18.64 28.41 -24.02
N GLY A 432 18.59 29.76 -23.94
CA GLY A 432 19.70 30.62 -24.32
C GLY A 432 20.95 30.44 -23.46
N GLU A 433 20.78 30.29 -22.14
CA GLU A 433 21.87 30.02 -21.19
C GLU A 433 22.51 28.65 -21.47
N ALA A 434 21.70 27.62 -21.68
CA ALA A 434 22.18 26.27 -22.04
C ALA A 434 22.98 26.27 -23.34
N LEU A 435 22.45 26.90 -24.40
CA LEU A 435 23.12 26.97 -25.69
C LEU A 435 24.44 27.77 -25.62
N THR A 436 24.48 28.82 -24.80
CA THR A 436 25.71 29.59 -24.54
C THR A 436 26.76 28.74 -23.82
N ALA A 437 26.35 27.89 -22.88
CA ALA A 437 27.23 26.95 -22.19
C ALA A 437 27.76 25.87 -23.14
N PHE A 438 26.93 25.33 -24.04
CA PHE A 438 27.35 24.33 -25.00
C PHE A 438 28.30 24.86 -26.08
N ARG A 439 28.24 26.16 -26.39
CA ARG A 439 29.13 26.80 -27.36
C ARG A 439 30.51 27.15 -26.81
N GLN A 440 30.79 26.87 -25.53
CA GLN A 440 32.12 27.12 -24.98
C GLN A 440 33.19 26.25 -25.69
N PRO A 441 34.39 26.80 -25.96
CA PRO A 441 35.46 26.04 -26.60
C PRO A 441 35.79 24.74 -25.87
N GLY A 442 35.86 23.63 -26.62
CA GLY A 442 36.16 22.29 -26.08
C GLY A 442 35.00 21.63 -25.32
N MET A 443 33.79 22.23 -25.30
CA MET A 443 32.66 21.67 -24.59
C MET A 443 32.28 20.28 -25.11
N LEU A 444 32.26 20.09 -26.44
CA LEU A 444 31.82 18.85 -27.07
C LEU A 444 32.78 17.68 -26.82
N GLU A 445 34.07 17.96 -26.64
CA GLU A 445 35.11 16.96 -26.39
C GLU A 445 35.35 16.68 -24.90
N ARG A 446 34.98 17.61 -24.01
CA ARG A 446 35.16 17.46 -22.57
C ARG A 446 34.37 16.26 -22.03
N SER A 447 34.96 15.54 -21.06
CA SER A 447 34.34 14.39 -20.42
C SER A 447 33.34 14.79 -19.33
N PHE A 448 32.17 14.15 -19.33
CA PHE A 448 31.14 14.21 -18.30
C PHE A 448 30.84 12.79 -17.84
N GLY A 449 31.59 12.32 -16.84
CA GLY A 449 31.68 10.89 -16.57
C GLY A 449 32.25 10.16 -17.80
N PRO A 450 31.65 9.05 -18.26
CA PRO A 450 32.14 8.33 -19.44
C PRO A 450 31.79 9.00 -20.78
N ALA A 451 30.86 9.97 -20.80
CA ALA A 451 30.34 10.56 -22.03
C ALA A 451 31.09 11.85 -22.43
N PRO A 452 31.38 12.08 -23.72
CA PRO A 452 31.85 13.38 -24.19
C PRO A 452 30.70 14.39 -24.18
N GLY A 453 31.01 15.68 -24.05
CA GLY A 453 30.01 16.75 -24.02
C GLY A 453 29.08 16.79 -25.22
N ARG A 454 29.51 16.27 -26.39
CA ARG A 454 28.63 16.04 -27.53
C ARG A 454 27.37 15.26 -27.14
N ARG A 455 27.51 14.16 -26.39
CA ARG A 455 26.39 13.31 -25.93
C ARG A 455 25.49 14.02 -24.92
N VAL A 456 26.03 14.97 -24.16
CA VAL A 456 25.26 15.83 -23.26
C VAL A 456 24.30 16.71 -24.06
N VAL A 457 24.77 17.32 -25.15
CA VAL A 457 23.92 18.13 -26.05
C VAL A 457 22.90 17.26 -26.77
N GLU A 458 23.31 16.09 -27.26
CA GLU A 458 22.40 15.15 -27.92
C GLU A 458 21.24 14.72 -27.02
N GLN A 459 21.49 14.49 -25.74
CA GLN A 459 20.44 14.15 -24.79
C GLN A 459 19.38 15.25 -24.75
N LEU A 460 19.78 16.51 -24.57
CA LEU A 460 18.83 17.63 -24.57
C LEU A 460 18.07 17.75 -25.91
N VAL A 461 18.75 17.52 -27.05
CA VAL A 461 18.09 17.50 -28.37
C VAL A 461 16.98 16.45 -28.42
N ILE A 462 17.23 15.24 -27.90
CA ILE A 462 16.24 14.16 -27.85
C ILE A 462 15.10 14.52 -26.89
N GLU A 463 15.40 15.01 -25.69
CA GLU A 463 14.38 15.44 -24.71
C GLU A 463 13.44 16.48 -25.33
N LEU A 464 14.00 17.53 -25.94
CA LEU A 464 13.20 18.61 -26.52
C LEU A 464 12.42 18.19 -27.77
N LEU A 465 12.93 17.25 -28.58
CA LEU A 465 12.16 16.70 -29.71
C LEU A 465 10.92 15.96 -29.22
N VAL A 466 11.07 15.07 -28.23
CA VAL A 466 9.99 14.21 -27.73
C VAL A 466 9.00 15.01 -26.90
N HIS A 467 9.47 15.90 -26.02
CA HIS A 467 8.59 16.74 -25.23
C HIS A 467 7.98 17.91 -26.03
N GLY A 468 8.66 18.36 -27.08
CA GLY A 468 8.08 19.24 -28.10
C GLY A 468 6.90 18.55 -28.81
N TRP A 469 7.03 17.26 -29.12
CA TRP A 469 5.93 16.44 -29.64
C TRP A 469 4.79 16.30 -28.64
N ASP A 470 5.07 16.00 -27.37
CA ASP A 470 4.06 15.90 -26.31
C ASP A 470 3.25 17.20 -26.20
N LEU A 471 3.94 18.35 -26.25
CA LEU A 471 3.33 19.68 -26.19
C LEU A 471 2.51 19.98 -27.44
N ALA A 472 3.02 19.64 -28.64
CA ALA A 472 2.30 19.82 -29.89
C ALA A 472 0.98 19.02 -29.90
N VAL A 473 1.01 17.75 -29.46
CA VAL A 473 -0.19 16.91 -29.33
C VAL A 473 -1.18 17.52 -28.34
N ALA A 474 -0.72 17.91 -27.15
CA ALA A 474 -1.58 18.45 -26.10
C ALA A 474 -2.26 19.79 -26.49
N LEU A 475 -1.58 20.61 -27.29
CA LEU A 475 -2.08 21.89 -27.77
C LEU A 475 -2.81 21.81 -29.13
N GLY A 476 -2.84 20.63 -29.77
CA GLY A 476 -3.50 20.42 -31.06
C GLY A 476 -2.74 21.02 -32.26
N HIS A 477 -1.41 21.14 -32.18
CA HIS A 477 -0.55 21.60 -33.27
C HIS A 477 -0.13 20.47 -34.21
N ASP A 478 0.43 20.85 -35.37
CA ASP A 478 1.06 19.90 -36.29
C ASP A 478 2.26 19.19 -35.63
N ARG A 479 2.43 17.91 -35.97
CA ARG A 479 3.43 17.00 -35.41
C ARG A 479 4.57 16.70 -36.39
N ASP A 480 4.52 17.22 -37.63
CA ASP A 480 5.63 17.15 -38.59
C ASP A 480 6.72 18.20 -38.30
N LEU A 481 7.18 18.22 -37.05
CA LEU A 481 8.20 19.14 -36.56
C LEU A 481 9.58 18.54 -36.83
N LEU A 482 10.47 19.33 -37.45
CA LEU A 482 11.88 19.01 -37.67
C LEU A 482 12.12 17.58 -38.20
N PRO A 483 11.51 17.19 -39.34
CA PRO A 483 11.51 15.81 -39.81
C PRO A 483 12.91 15.28 -40.16
N ASP A 484 13.86 16.15 -40.52
CA ASP A 484 15.26 15.76 -40.70
C ASP A 484 15.92 15.36 -39.36
N LEU A 485 15.70 16.14 -38.29
CA LEU A 485 16.25 15.85 -36.97
C LEU A 485 15.59 14.62 -36.35
N ALA A 486 14.28 14.47 -36.48
CA ALA A 486 13.56 13.29 -35.98
C ALA A 486 14.05 11.98 -36.66
N ARG A 487 14.31 12.01 -37.98
CA ARG A 487 14.87 10.85 -38.70
C ARG A 487 16.29 10.51 -38.24
N THR A 488 17.10 11.49 -37.89
CA THR A 488 18.45 11.27 -37.33
C THR A 488 18.41 10.79 -35.88
N ALA A 489 17.48 11.32 -35.08
CA ALA A 489 17.35 10.99 -33.67
C ALA A 489 17.02 9.52 -33.43
N LEU A 490 16.11 8.92 -34.22
CA LEU A 490 15.66 7.55 -33.99
C LEU A 490 16.80 6.50 -34.03
N PRO A 491 17.70 6.49 -35.04
CA PRO A 491 18.90 5.64 -35.00
C PRO A 491 19.80 5.87 -33.78
N VAL A 492 20.04 7.13 -33.39
CA VAL A 492 20.86 7.49 -32.22
C VAL A 492 20.24 6.96 -30.92
N VAL A 493 18.93 7.16 -30.77
CA VAL A 493 18.15 6.70 -29.61
C VAL A 493 18.12 5.17 -29.55
N ARG A 494 18.01 4.47 -30.68
CA ARG A 494 18.16 3.00 -30.72
C ARG A 494 19.56 2.57 -30.29
N GLU A 495 20.60 3.18 -30.83
CA GLU A 495 21.99 2.84 -30.49
C GLU A 495 22.26 2.90 -28.97
N ILE A 496 21.61 3.82 -28.26
CA ILE A 496 21.77 4.00 -26.81
C ILE A 496 20.82 3.10 -25.99
N TYR A 497 19.57 2.95 -26.44
CA TYR A 497 18.48 2.43 -25.60
C TYR A 497 17.79 1.14 -26.09
N ASP A 498 18.19 0.52 -27.21
CA ASP A 498 17.50 -0.66 -27.74
C ASP A 498 17.59 -1.88 -26.79
N ASP A 499 18.68 -1.98 -26.03
CA ASP A 499 18.91 -3.05 -25.06
C ASP A 499 18.29 -2.78 -23.69
N LEU A 500 17.63 -1.63 -23.50
CA LEU A 500 17.01 -1.32 -22.23
C LEU A 500 15.74 -2.15 -22.01
N PRO A 501 15.56 -2.70 -20.79
CA PRO A 501 14.29 -3.33 -20.43
C PRO A 501 13.16 -2.30 -20.48
N ARG A 502 12.03 -2.67 -21.08
CA ARG A 502 10.79 -1.87 -21.11
C ARG A 502 9.89 -2.28 -19.94
N THR A 503 10.38 -2.12 -18.73
CA THR A 503 9.70 -2.49 -17.47
C THR A 503 8.99 -1.28 -16.86
N PRO A 504 8.01 -1.48 -15.96
CA PRO A 504 7.37 -0.38 -15.23
C PRO A 504 8.34 0.52 -14.45
N GLY A 505 9.42 -0.05 -13.91
CA GLY A 505 10.49 0.68 -13.22
C GLY A 505 11.60 1.21 -14.14
N GLY A 506 11.52 0.99 -15.46
CA GLY A 506 12.51 1.46 -16.44
C GLY A 506 12.23 2.87 -16.95
N SER A 507 13.20 3.48 -17.62
CA SER A 507 13.13 4.86 -18.12
C SER A 507 12.09 5.07 -19.22
N PHE A 508 11.67 4.00 -19.91
CA PHE A 508 10.79 4.09 -21.07
C PHE A 508 9.73 2.99 -21.09
N ALA A 509 8.49 3.40 -21.35
CA ALA A 509 7.39 2.50 -21.63
C ALA A 509 7.64 1.68 -22.93
N PRO A 510 6.93 0.55 -23.12
CA PRO A 510 7.05 -0.26 -24.34
C PRO A 510 6.76 0.54 -25.62
N PRO A 511 7.50 0.32 -26.72
CA PRO A 511 7.24 0.96 -28.00
C PRO A 511 5.79 0.79 -28.46
N GLN A 512 5.21 1.84 -29.03
CA GLN A 512 3.85 1.85 -29.54
C GLN A 512 3.85 1.74 -31.08
N PRO A 513 2.86 1.08 -31.68
CA PRO A 513 2.75 0.97 -33.13
C PRO A 513 2.48 2.35 -33.77
N VAL A 514 3.19 2.64 -34.86
CA VAL A 514 3.06 3.90 -35.61
C VAL A 514 2.87 3.56 -37.10
N PRO A 515 1.87 4.12 -37.80
CA PRO A 515 1.69 3.92 -39.23
C PRO A 515 2.92 4.37 -40.04
N GLU A 516 3.25 3.66 -41.12
CA GLU A 516 4.44 3.95 -41.95
C GLU A 516 4.45 5.35 -42.58
N GLY A 517 3.27 5.93 -42.85
CA GLY A 517 3.12 7.28 -43.40
C GLY A 517 3.05 8.40 -42.36
N ALA A 518 3.25 8.09 -41.07
CA ALA A 518 3.20 9.09 -40.01
C ALA A 518 4.42 10.03 -40.05
N PRO A 519 4.32 11.25 -39.50
CA PRO A 519 5.45 12.13 -39.30
C PRO A 519 6.65 11.43 -38.65
N ALA A 520 7.87 11.81 -39.01
CA ALA A 520 9.09 11.18 -38.48
C ALA A 520 9.16 11.27 -36.94
N LEU A 521 8.63 12.35 -36.37
CA LEU A 521 8.62 12.57 -34.92
C LEU A 521 7.63 11.63 -34.20
N ASP A 522 6.57 11.17 -34.87
CA ASP A 522 5.68 10.13 -34.32
C ASP A 522 6.42 8.80 -34.14
N HIS A 523 7.28 8.43 -35.09
CA HIS A 523 8.06 7.20 -34.99
C HIS A 523 9.05 7.25 -33.83
N LEU A 524 9.66 8.41 -33.57
CA LEU A 524 10.53 8.62 -32.41
C LEU A 524 9.73 8.54 -31.10
N ALA A 525 8.63 9.30 -31.00
CA ALA A 525 7.77 9.30 -29.81
C ALA A 525 7.17 7.91 -29.53
N GLY A 526 6.72 7.22 -30.58
CA GLY A 526 6.22 5.85 -30.54
C GLY A 526 7.26 4.85 -30.05
N TYR A 527 8.50 4.93 -30.52
CA TYR A 527 9.60 4.11 -30.02
C TYR A 527 9.86 4.33 -28.52
N LEU A 528 9.72 5.57 -28.03
CA LEU A 528 9.87 5.95 -26.62
C LEU A 528 8.58 5.78 -25.81
N GLY A 529 7.61 5.03 -26.34
CA GLY A 529 6.43 4.55 -25.62
C GLY A 529 5.22 5.48 -25.64
N ARG A 530 5.26 6.60 -26.37
CA ARG A 530 4.10 7.49 -26.52
C ARG A 530 3.12 6.90 -27.53
N ARG A 531 1.82 7.02 -27.28
CA ARG A 531 0.78 6.62 -28.24
C ARG A 531 0.44 7.82 -29.13
N PRO A 532 0.73 7.79 -30.44
CA PRO A 532 0.29 8.87 -31.33
C PRO A 532 -1.24 8.95 -31.38
N PRO A 533 -1.82 10.16 -31.45
CA PRO A 533 -3.24 10.32 -31.72
C PRO A 533 -3.59 9.70 -33.09
N ARG A 534 -4.82 9.19 -33.20
CA ARG A 534 -5.32 8.52 -34.41
C ARG A 534 -5.57 9.48 -35.56
#